data_AF-A0A094BTX4-F1
#
_entry.id   AF-A0A094BTX4-F1
#
_cell.length_a   1.000
_cell.length_b   1.000
_cell.length_c   1.000
_cell.angle_alpha   90.00
_cell.angle_beta   90.00
_cell.angle_gamma   90.00
#
_symmetry.space_group_name_H-M   'P 1'
#
loop_
_entity.id
_entity.type
_entity.pdbx_description
1 polymer ?
#
loop_
_entity_poly.entity_id
_entity_poly.type
_entity_poly.pdbx_seq_one_letter_code
_entity_poly.pdbx_strand_id
1 'polypeptide(L)'
;MERAAVSSNNRTLSSNRRDYCPSPPTDSSPVQVVDVSLIPRQQNSTTLGSSSERSREEEGASDDHWYGSPTPSTPAQAVNTDITDWLYTMYEDVFEAVFGSWLGNYSCPFVFGEQRPLENGTERTPLALSISISSLCRQFDQWMKDLETQENDVANHPAPTQAEVKKEQQIDHCLNQAIQAFSARWLPLTFQSPLHKAAQTELIESLWRDLRKDLIKIINRPCYRSMLCLFLFAMVPIPVGISEEEEDSGIPAQFCIQAALQHVQHLRARQRSLEFNGSKVCPTSDRVAIMTSLDQFQINFMSMESIIYWAAITYDTSSSLTFNTKSLLSSGLLGWESESSWRLVKTCTDIFHNQTEDWRLHGVMITEENANGIIAAASAWKLRVWKIAAVLKEALREGHEDDAVHRVYTSAVDAIKQFNVTYRPLLVAYEVMLHYHLCILIMIDAIETARRTDILDGLIITRSEAEGTTMNCLVFGLGNHFIIPQRKGETEDTFVTVPLIAIDPYPHHVVAAVRLLWLGIDRDYETGKLDLSTLKNLQSILRRTLDLLPQTSKSVRNAKDQAQLSVLYTDNPRPEL
;
A
#
# COMPACT_ATOMS: atom_id res chain seq x y z
N MET A 1 -58.87 10.89 -32.74
CA MET A 1 -59.76 12.07 -32.58
C MET A 1 -58.90 13.18 -32.00
N GLU A 2 -58.23 13.91 -32.89
CA GLU A 2 -58.43 15.36 -33.17
C GLU A 2 -57.58 16.21 -32.21
N ARG A 3 -56.75 17.19 -32.61
CA ARG A 3 -56.31 17.80 -33.88
C ARG A 3 -55.11 18.68 -33.45
N ALA A 4 -53.91 18.52 -34.00
CA ALA A 4 -53.35 19.27 -35.14
C ALA A 4 -53.25 20.81 -34.96
N ALA A 5 -52.01 21.33 -34.97
CA ALA A 5 -51.67 22.54 -35.72
C ALA A 5 -50.17 22.56 -36.07
N VAL A 6 -49.92 22.60 -37.37
CA VAL A 6 -48.65 22.68 -38.10
C VAL A 6 -48.35 24.15 -38.41
N SER A 7 -47.09 24.56 -38.43
CA SER A 7 -46.61 25.55 -39.40
C SER A 7 -45.11 25.44 -39.64
N SER A 8 -44.78 24.77 -40.73
CA SER A 8 -43.51 24.80 -41.44
C SER A 8 -43.28 26.15 -42.15
N ASN A 9 -42.03 26.61 -42.19
CA ASN A 9 -41.55 27.42 -43.32
C ASN A 9 -40.06 27.14 -43.58
N ASN A 10 -39.80 26.49 -44.71
CA ASN A 10 -38.49 26.32 -45.33
C ASN A 10 -38.10 27.60 -46.07
N ARG A 11 -36.84 28.04 -45.94
CA ARG A 11 -36.07 28.62 -47.06
C ARG A 11 -34.60 28.21 -46.96
N THR A 12 -34.21 27.44 -47.96
CA THR A 12 -32.85 27.11 -48.39
C THR A 12 -32.12 28.36 -48.89
N LEU A 13 -30.85 28.51 -48.51
CA LEU A 13 -29.83 29.20 -49.31
C LEU A 13 -28.47 28.54 -49.03
N SER A 14 -27.95 27.86 -50.06
CA SER A 14 -26.60 27.33 -50.10
C SER A 14 -25.58 28.46 -50.22
N SER A 15 -24.47 28.36 -49.49
CA SER A 15 -23.24 29.06 -49.83
C SER A 15 -22.04 28.23 -49.37
N ASN A 16 -21.34 27.67 -50.34
CA ASN A 16 -20.00 27.10 -50.21
C ASN A 16 -19.04 28.09 -49.52
N ARG A 17 -18.36 27.65 -48.47
CA ARG A 17 -16.99 28.11 -48.21
C ARG A 17 -16.22 26.98 -47.53
N ARG A 18 -15.23 26.48 -48.26
CA ARG A 18 -14.16 25.65 -47.71
C ARG A 18 -13.29 26.50 -46.79
N ASP A 19 -12.58 25.77 -45.93
CA ASP A 19 -11.27 26.06 -45.34
C ASP A 19 -11.20 26.47 -43.87
N TYR A 20 -10.28 25.76 -43.20
CA TYR A 20 -9.64 25.96 -41.90
C TYR A 20 -10.35 25.51 -40.62
N CYS A 21 -10.12 24.23 -40.29
CA CYS A 21 -10.10 23.75 -38.91
C CYS A 21 -8.68 24.01 -38.34
N PRO A 22 -8.51 24.83 -37.28
CA PRO A 22 -7.21 24.98 -36.64
C PRO A 22 -6.94 23.78 -35.72
N SER A 23 -5.83 23.09 -35.97
CA SER A 23 -5.26 22.06 -35.09
C SER A 23 -4.90 22.65 -33.72
N PRO A 24 -4.98 21.88 -32.62
CA PRO A 24 -4.49 22.32 -31.31
C PRO A 24 -2.95 22.43 -31.31
N PRO A 25 -2.36 23.37 -30.57
CA PRO A 25 -0.91 23.57 -30.58
C PRO A 25 -0.20 22.44 -29.84
N THR A 26 0.61 21.69 -30.59
CA THR A 26 1.74 20.92 -30.07
C THR A 26 2.87 21.88 -29.73
N ASP A 27 3.15 22.09 -28.45
CA ASP A 27 4.36 22.75 -28.00
C ASP A 27 4.96 21.95 -26.84
N SER A 28 5.76 20.94 -27.20
CA SER A 28 6.70 20.26 -26.31
C SER A 28 8.11 20.69 -26.71
N SER A 29 8.52 21.85 -26.21
CA SER A 29 9.92 22.25 -26.17
C SER A 29 10.51 21.99 -24.78
N PRO A 30 11.77 21.55 -24.68
CA PRO A 30 12.35 21.03 -23.44
C PRO A 30 12.71 22.17 -22.47
N VAL A 31 12.34 22.00 -21.20
CA VAL A 31 12.77 22.89 -20.12
C VAL A 31 14.29 22.79 -19.98
N GLN A 32 14.98 23.90 -20.26
CA GLN A 32 16.40 24.07 -19.98
C GLN A 32 16.62 24.11 -18.46
N VAL A 33 17.37 23.14 -17.95
CA VAL A 33 17.88 23.16 -16.58
C VAL A 33 19.03 24.17 -16.53
N VAL A 34 18.83 25.27 -15.81
CA VAL A 34 19.87 26.25 -15.52
C VAL A 34 20.72 25.70 -14.37
N ASP A 35 21.97 25.41 -14.69
CA ASP A 35 23.01 24.94 -13.79
C ASP A 35 23.51 26.11 -12.93
N VAL A 36 23.15 26.14 -11.64
CA VAL A 36 23.67 27.11 -10.67
C VAL A 36 24.67 26.41 -9.77
N SER A 37 25.93 26.46 -10.19
CA SER A 37 27.09 26.06 -9.40
C SER A 37 27.41 27.12 -8.35
N LEU A 38 27.33 26.76 -7.07
CA LEU A 38 27.89 27.53 -5.97
C LEU A 38 29.15 26.85 -5.45
N ILE A 39 30.29 27.39 -5.87
CA ILE A 39 31.62 27.14 -5.31
C ILE A 39 31.71 27.84 -3.95
N PRO A 40 32.33 27.21 -2.94
CA PRO A 40 33.40 27.92 -2.23
C PRO A 40 34.68 27.10 -2.05
N ARG A 41 35.74 27.66 -2.64
CA ARG A 41 37.11 27.85 -2.12
C ARG A 41 37.83 26.68 -1.42
N GLN A 42 38.82 26.18 -2.16
CA GLN A 42 40.08 25.64 -1.67
C GLN A 42 40.70 26.42 -0.51
N GLN A 43 41.16 25.70 0.51
CA GLN A 43 42.35 26.06 1.27
C GLN A 43 43.31 24.86 1.26
N ASN A 44 44.50 25.12 0.72
CA ASN A 44 45.64 24.22 0.70
C ASN A 44 46.26 24.08 2.10
N SER A 45 46.67 22.87 2.46
CA SER A 45 47.89 22.63 3.23
C SER A 45 48.42 21.21 2.97
N THR A 46 49.45 21.16 2.11
CA THR A 46 50.67 20.33 2.17
C THR A 46 51.08 19.93 3.60
N THR A 47 51.68 18.78 3.96
CA THR A 47 52.58 17.84 3.26
C THR A 47 52.99 16.69 4.21
N LEU A 48 53.43 15.57 3.60
CA LEU A 48 54.47 14.60 4.02
C LEU A 48 54.22 13.58 5.15
N GLY A 49 54.53 12.30 4.84
CA GLY A 49 54.97 11.31 5.83
C GLY A 49 54.72 9.84 5.45
N SER A 50 55.63 9.25 4.67
CA SER A 50 55.67 7.83 4.27
C SER A 50 56.39 6.92 5.29
N SER A 51 55.94 5.67 5.45
CA SER A 51 56.75 4.43 5.62
C SER A 51 55.80 3.29 6.04
N SER A 52 55.53 2.24 5.25
CA SER A 52 56.37 1.08 4.87
C SER A 52 56.65 0.09 6.02
N GLU A 53 56.54 -1.20 5.67
CA GLU A 53 56.98 -2.45 6.34
C GLU A 53 55.93 -3.24 7.13
N ARG A 54 55.90 -4.58 7.16
CA ARG A 54 56.35 -5.70 6.29
C ARG A 54 55.92 -7.00 7.03
N SER A 55 55.25 -7.91 6.34
CA SER A 55 55.33 -9.41 6.39
C SER A 55 55.52 -10.21 7.70
N ARG A 56 54.68 -11.24 7.90
CA ARG A 56 54.96 -12.71 8.09
C ARG A 56 53.76 -13.37 8.81
N GLU A 57 53.07 -14.37 8.23
CA GLU A 57 53.35 -15.84 8.25
C GLU A 57 53.62 -16.34 9.70
N GLU A 58 52.90 -17.30 10.29
CA GLU A 58 52.69 -18.71 9.89
C GLU A 58 51.53 -19.39 10.67
N GLU A 59 51.20 -20.60 10.19
CA GLU A 59 50.20 -21.60 10.57
C GLU A 59 50.35 -22.23 11.97
N GLY A 60 49.32 -22.95 12.43
CA GLY A 60 49.53 -24.17 13.24
C GLY A 60 48.56 -24.50 14.38
N ALA A 61 47.61 -25.40 14.09
CA ALA A 61 47.18 -26.58 14.88
C ALA A 61 46.54 -26.48 16.30
N SER A 62 45.32 -27.03 16.38
CA SER A 62 44.75 -28.01 17.35
C SER A 62 45.01 -27.92 18.85
N ASP A 63 43.91 -27.80 19.62
CA ASP A 63 43.32 -28.83 20.50
C ASP A 63 42.76 -28.28 21.83
N ASP A 64 41.48 -28.63 22.03
CA ASP A 64 40.74 -28.88 23.26
C ASP A 64 41.23 -28.30 24.60
N HIS A 65 40.40 -27.48 25.24
CA HIS A 65 40.02 -27.70 26.63
C HIS A 65 38.65 -27.07 26.96
N TRP A 66 37.69 -27.95 27.20
CA TRP A 66 36.39 -27.66 27.79
C TRP A 66 36.50 -27.22 29.25
N TYR A 67 35.54 -26.37 29.66
CA TYR A 67 35.25 -25.82 31.00
C TYR A 67 35.97 -24.51 31.41
N GLY A 68 35.32 -23.38 31.08
CA GLY A 68 35.50 -22.09 31.74
C GLY A 68 34.14 -21.39 31.87
N SER A 69 33.74 -21.07 33.10
CA SER A 69 32.49 -20.43 33.50
C SER A 69 32.18 -19.14 32.72
N PRO A 70 30.90 -18.80 32.47
CA PRO A 70 30.55 -17.61 31.71
C PRO A 70 30.88 -16.35 32.52
N THR A 71 31.83 -15.58 32.03
CA THR A 71 32.02 -14.18 32.45
C THR A 71 30.88 -13.34 31.88
N PRO A 72 30.24 -12.46 32.67
CA PRO A 72 29.12 -11.66 32.21
C PRO A 72 29.63 -10.55 31.30
N SER A 73 29.67 -10.80 30.00
CA SER A 73 29.85 -9.78 28.99
C SER A 73 28.46 -9.25 28.60
N THR A 74 28.02 -8.21 29.31
CA THR A 74 26.99 -7.30 28.78
C THR A 74 27.72 -6.06 28.31
N PRO A 75 27.80 -5.87 26.98
CA PRO A 75 27.00 -4.81 26.37
C PRO A 75 26.42 -5.26 25.02
N ALA A 76 25.32 -6.04 25.06
CA ALA A 76 24.57 -6.43 23.86
C ALA A 76 23.18 -5.74 23.75
N GLN A 77 22.75 -5.01 24.78
CA GLN A 77 21.41 -4.40 24.83
C GLN A 77 21.30 -3.04 24.12
N ALA A 78 22.36 -2.21 24.14
CA ALA A 78 22.31 -0.88 23.52
C ALA A 78 22.18 -0.97 21.98
N VAL A 79 22.98 -1.84 21.35
CA VAL A 79 23.00 -2.03 19.88
C VAL A 79 21.68 -2.60 19.33
N ASN A 80 20.89 -3.29 20.14
CA ASN A 80 19.60 -3.88 19.75
C ASN A 80 18.43 -2.87 19.87
N THR A 81 18.53 -1.93 20.82
CA THR A 81 17.50 -0.89 21.02
C THR A 81 17.54 0.13 19.88
N ASP A 82 18.73 0.55 19.45
CA ASP A 82 18.88 1.51 18.34
C ASP A 82 18.28 1.00 17.01
N ILE A 83 18.42 -0.31 16.72
CA ILE A 83 17.81 -0.90 15.51
C ILE A 83 16.29 -0.93 15.64
N THR A 84 15.79 -1.28 16.83
CA THR A 84 14.36 -1.31 17.10
C THR A 84 13.74 0.06 16.86
N ASP A 85 14.29 1.11 17.45
CA ASP A 85 13.80 2.48 17.31
C ASP A 85 13.85 2.96 15.85
N TRP A 86 14.92 2.61 15.12
CA TRP A 86 15.04 2.92 13.71
C TRP A 86 13.97 2.22 12.86
N LEU A 87 13.69 0.93 13.11
CA LEU A 87 12.65 0.18 12.40
C LEU A 87 11.25 0.76 12.65
N TYR A 88 11.00 1.26 13.86
CA TYR A 88 9.78 1.99 14.20
C TYR A 88 9.68 3.31 13.45
N THR A 89 10.75 4.10 13.45
CA THR A 89 10.79 5.38 12.74
C THR A 89 10.50 5.16 11.25
N MET A 90 11.12 4.16 10.64
CA MET A 90 10.84 3.79 9.24
C MET A 90 9.40 3.33 9.01
N TYR A 91 8.79 2.62 9.97
CA TYR A 91 7.39 2.23 9.88
C TYR A 91 6.46 3.45 9.89
N GLU A 92 6.71 4.40 10.80
CA GLU A 92 5.89 5.61 10.94
C GLU A 92 6.06 6.55 9.74
N ASP A 93 7.30 6.88 9.39
CA ASP A 93 7.61 7.88 8.36
C ASP A 93 7.30 7.42 6.93
N VAL A 94 7.36 6.11 6.67
CA VAL A 94 7.17 5.57 5.33
C VAL A 94 5.79 4.92 5.18
N PHE A 95 5.44 3.98 6.06
CA PHE A 95 4.20 3.22 5.92
C PHE A 95 3.01 3.93 6.55
N GLU A 96 3.08 4.35 7.82
CA GLU A 96 1.92 5.03 8.43
C GLU A 96 1.67 6.41 7.85
N ALA A 97 2.68 7.14 7.40
CA ALA A 97 2.50 8.41 6.68
C ALA A 97 1.59 8.23 5.45
N VAL A 98 1.87 7.20 4.65
CA VAL A 98 1.10 6.84 3.45
C VAL A 98 -0.25 6.24 3.83
N PHE A 99 -0.26 5.12 4.55
CA PHE A 99 -1.46 4.37 4.85
C PHE A 99 -2.42 5.18 5.72
N GLY A 100 -1.90 5.95 6.67
CA GLY A 100 -2.68 6.84 7.52
C GLY A 100 -3.40 7.94 6.75
N SER A 101 -2.82 8.45 5.66
CA SER A 101 -3.50 9.41 4.77
C SER A 101 -4.74 8.79 4.09
N TRP A 102 -4.73 7.48 3.85
CA TRP A 102 -5.87 6.74 3.30
C TRP A 102 -6.96 6.46 4.35
N LEU A 103 -6.67 6.69 5.62
CA LEU A 103 -7.61 6.53 6.74
C LEU A 103 -8.15 7.87 7.25
N GLY A 104 -7.55 8.98 6.82
CA GLY A 104 -7.95 10.33 7.21
C GLY A 104 -9.32 10.75 6.71
N ASN A 105 -9.76 11.92 7.18
CA ASN A 105 -11.09 12.49 6.97
C ASN A 105 -11.55 12.51 5.50
N TYR A 106 -10.66 12.84 4.57
CA TYR A 106 -11.00 12.93 3.15
C TYR A 106 -11.01 11.58 2.41
N SER A 107 -10.48 10.51 3.01
CA SER A 107 -10.42 9.18 2.40
C SER A 107 -11.42 8.21 3.01
N CYS A 108 -11.62 8.23 4.33
CA CYS A 108 -12.57 7.36 5.00
C CYS A 108 -14.01 7.85 4.78
N PRO A 109 -14.85 7.14 4.02
CA PRO A 109 -16.18 7.62 3.63
C PRO A 109 -17.18 7.69 4.81
N PHE A 110 -16.85 7.07 5.94
CA PHE A 110 -17.71 7.03 7.13
C PHE A 110 -17.57 8.26 8.03
N VAL A 111 -16.45 8.97 7.91
CA VAL A 111 -16.15 10.16 8.72
C VAL A 111 -15.94 11.40 7.83
N PHE A 112 -16.29 11.29 6.54
CA PHE A 112 -16.04 12.33 5.55
C PHE A 112 -16.74 13.64 5.90
N GLY A 113 -15.94 14.70 6.05
CA GLY A 113 -16.42 16.02 6.39
C GLY A 113 -16.81 16.18 7.86
N GLU A 114 -16.58 15.18 8.73
CA GLU A 114 -16.78 15.32 10.17
C GLU A 114 -15.74 16.29 10.75
N GLN A 115 -16.21 17.18 11.62
CA GLN A 115 -15.36 18.10 12.38
C GLN A 115 -15.49 17.76 13.87
N ARG A 116 -14.36 17.67 14.58
CA ARG A 116 -14.40 17.46 16.04
C ARG A 116 -14.87 18.74 16.73
N PRO A 117 -15.85 18.67 17.65
CA PRO A 117 -16.08 19.76 18.59
C PRO A 117 -14.87 19.87 19.52
N LEU A 118 -14.27 21.05 19.63
CA LEU A 118 -13.31 21.33 20.70
C LEU A 118 -14.05 21.33 22.04
N GLU A 119 -13.43 20.81 23.10
CA GLU A 119 -13.96 20.84 24.48
C GLU A 119 -14.34 22.26 24.94
N ASN A 120 -13.86 23.29 24.24
CA ASN A 120 -14.15 24.71 24.48
C ASN A 120 -14.85 25.38 23.28
N GLY A 121 -15.95 24.81 22.78
CA GLY A 121 -17.11 25.49 22.16
C GLY A 121 -16.96 26.51 21.03
N THR A 122 -15.76 26.85 20.55
CA THR A 122 -15.57 28.07 19.73
C THR A 122 -14.78 27.86 18.43
N GLU A 123 -14.07 26.75 18.26
CA GLU A 123 -13.47 26.37 16.97
C GLU A 123 -13.59 24.85 16.76
N ARG A 124 -13.93 24.43 15.54
CA ARG A 124 -14.05 23.02 15.15
C ARG A 124 -12.78 22.63 14.40
N THR A 125 -11.99 21.70 14.93
CA THR A 125 -10.83 21.18 14.20
C THR A 125 -11.27 20.06 13.25
N PRO A 126 -10.82 20.06 11.99
CA PRO A 126 -10.97 18.91 11.11
C PRO A 126 -10.40 17.66 11.79
N LEU A 127 -11.03 16.50 11.61
CA LEU A 127 -10.38 15.22 11.93
C LEU A 127 -9.01 15.15 11.23
N ALA A 128 -8.05 14.48 11.87
CA ALA A 128 -6.68 14.43 11.40
C ALA A 128 -6.58 13.96 9.93
N LEU A 129 -5.77 14.67 9.14
CA LEU A 129 -5.51 14.36 7.73
C LEU A 129 -4.83 12.99 7.54
N SER A 130 -4.11 12.52 8.56
CA SER A 130 -3.51 11.20 8.63
C SER A 130 -3.79 10.54 9.98
N ILE A 131 -3.99 9.22 9.98
CA ILE A 131 -4.31 8.42 11.17
C ILE A 131 -3.26 7.33 11.37
N SER A 132 -2.63 7.29 12.54
CA SER A 132 -1.80 6.16 12.96
C SER A 132 -2.68 4.94 13.23
N ILE A 133 -2.65 3.94 12.34
CA ILE A 133 -3.43 2.71 12.50
C ILE A 133 -2.97 1.90 13.72
N SER A 134 -1.67 1.89 14.02
CA SER A 134 -1.15 1.14 15.16
C SER A 134 -1.56 1.79 16.49
N SER A 135 -1.55 3.12 16.57
CA SER A 135 -2.08 3.86 17.72
C SER A 135 -3.59 3.67 17.86
N LEU A 136 -4.33 3.75 16.75
CA LEU A 136 -5.78 3.55 16.73
C LEU A 136 -6.18 2.16 17.23
N CYS A 137 -5.50 1.10 16.77
CA CYS A 137 -5.76 -0.26 17.24
C CYS A 137 -5.45 -0.43 18.73
N ARG A 138 -4.36 0.15 19.24
CA ARG A 138 -4.02 0.13 20.68
C ARG A 138 -5.10 0.85 21.51
N GLN A 139 -5.46 2.05 21.11
CA GLN A 139 -6.48 2.86 21.78
C GLN A 139 -7.83 2.15 21.80
N PHE A 140 -8.24 1.59 20.66
CA PHE A 140 -9.56 0.95 20.55
C PHE A 140 -9.63 -0.38 21.31
N ASP A 141 -8.57 -1.18 21.31
CA ASP A 141 -8.50 -2.37 22.15
C ASP A 141 -8.51 -2.04 23.65
N GLN A 142 -7.78 -1.00 24.08
CA GLN A 142 -7.80 -0.55 25.47
C GLN A 142 -9.21 -0.10 25.86
N TRP A 143 -9.85 0.68 25.00
CA TRP A 143 -11.16 1.22 25.28
C TRP A 143 -12.26 0.14 25.33
N MET A 144 -12.20 -0.87 24.47
CA MET A 144 -13.11 -2.03 24.57
C MET A 144 -13.00 -2.75 25.91
N LYS A 145 -11.81 -2.79 26.52
CA LYS A 145 -11.62 -3.38 27.85
C LYS A 145 -12.15 -2.49 28.95
N ASP A 146 -11.93 -1.18 28.83
CA ASP A 146 -12.44 -0.23 29.81
C ASP A 146 -13.98 -0.32 29.86
N LEU A 147 -14.64 -0.46 28.71
CA LEU A 147 -16.08 -0.73 28.62
C LEU A 147 -16.48 -2.06 29.30
N GLU A 148 -15.72 -3.13 29.07
CA GLU A 148 -15.96 -4.45 29.71
C GLU A 148 -15.81 -4.38 31.24
N THR A 149 -14.92 -3.53 31.74
CA THR A 149 -14.75 -3.33 33.19
C THR A 149 -15.84 -2.45 33.81
N GLN A 150 -16.45 -1.54 33.04
CA GLN A 150 -17.58 -0.71 33.50
C GLN A 150 -18.92 -1.47 33.55
N GLU A 151 -19.12 -2.45 32.68
CA GLU A 151 -20.34 -3.30 32.67
C GLU A 151 -20.43 -4.24 33.89
N ASN A 152 -19.29 -4.64 34.46
CA ASN A 152 -19.23 -5.48 35.63
C ASN A 152 -19.16 -4.58 36.89
N ASP A 153 -19.95 -4.86 37.93
CA ASP A 153 -20.23 -3.98 39.08
C ASP A 153 -19.01 -3.30 39.74
N VAL A 154 -19.07 -1.97 39.95
CA VAL A 154 -17.98 -1.09 40.44
C VAL A 154 -17.50 -1.41 41.88
N ALA A 155 -18.24 -2.22 42.64
CA ALA A 155 -18.00 -2.41 44.07
C ALA A 155 -17.02 -3.55 44.43
N ASN A 156 -16.68 -4.46 43.52
CA ASN A 156 -15.85 -5.64 43.84
C ASN A 156 -14.96 -6.08 42.66
N HIS A 157 -14.16 -5.17 42.10
CA HIS A 157 -13.18 -5.55 41.08
C HIS A 157 -11.85 -5.96 41.70
N PRO A 158 -11.42 -7.23 41.56
CA PRO A 158 -10.02 -7.58 41.78
C PRO A 158 -9.16 -6.92 40.70
N ALA A 159 -7.96 -6.46 41.08
CA ALA A 159 -6.96 -5.98 40.13
C ALA A 159 -6.74 -7.00 38.99
N PRO A 160 -6.39 -6.54 37.77
CA PRO A 160 -6.18 -7.44 36.63
C PRO A 160 -5.22 -8.56 37.02
N THR A 161 -5.59 -9.79 36.68
CA THR A 161 -4.79 -10.94 37.04
C THR A 161 -3.44 -10.88 36.33
N GLN A 162 -2.40 -11.46 36.93
CA GLN A 162 -1.08 -11.53 36.30
C GLN A 162 -1.14 -12.21 34.91
N ALA A 163 -2.08 -13.13 34.70
CA ALA A 163 -2.30 -13.79 33.42
C ALA A 163 -2.84 -12.82 32.35
N GLU A 164 -3.77 -11.93 32.71
CA GLU A 164 -4.31 -10.91 31.80
C GLU A 164 -3.27 -9.86 31.44
N VAL A 165 -2.48 -9.39 32.42
CA VAL A 165 -1.37 -8.45 32.17
C VAL A 165 -0.34 -9.06 31.24
N LYS A 166 0.07 -10.32 31.48
CA LYS A 166 0.99 -11.05 30.59
C LYS A 166 0.41 -11.23 29.19
N LYS A 167 -0.89 -11.56 29.08
CA LYS A 167 -1.57 -11.71 27.78
C LYS A 167 -1.53 -10.39 27.00
N GLU A 168 -1.73 -9.28 27.68
CA GLU A 168 -1.71 -7.95 27.07
C GLU A 168 -0.32 -7.56 26.57
N GLN A 169 0.70 -7.72 27.42
CA GLN A 169 2.09 -7.47 27.07
C GLN A 169 2.51 -8.32 25.86
N GLN A 170 2.04 -9.56 25.78
CA GLN A 170 2.30 -10.43 24.62
C GLN A 170 1.69 -9.91 23.32
N ILE A 171 0.45 -9.37 23.35
CA ILE A 171 -0.19 -8.84 22.14
C ILE A 171 0.53 -7.60 21.65
N ASP A 172 0.90 -6.69 22.55
CA ASP A 172 1.67 -5.50 22.19
C ASP A 172 3.05 -5.89 21.65
N HIS A 173 3.74 -6.83 22.30
CA HIS A 173 5.00 -7.39 21.82
C HIS A 173 4.89 -8.00 20.41
N CYS A 174 3.84 -8.76 20.13
CA CYS A 174 3.61 -9.35 18.80
C CYS A 174 3.40 -8.28 17.72
N LEU A 175 2.63 -7.23 18.02
CA LEU A 175 2.45 -6.11 17.09
C LEU A 175 3.78 -5.37 16.85
N ASN A 176 4.57 -5.20 17.90
CA ASN A 176 5.88 -4.57 17.85
C ASN A 176 6.86 -5.38 16.97
N GLN A 177 6.89 -6.69 17.13
CA GLN A 177 7.64 -7.60 16.25
C GLN A 177 7.14 -7.56 14.80
N ALA A 178 5.82 -7.42 14.58
CA ALA A 178 5.26 -7.28 13.24
C ALA A 178 5.72 -6.01 12.54
N ILE A 179 5.72 -4.88 13.26
CA ILE A 179 6.25 -3.60 12.79
C ILE A 179 7.74 -3.74 12.43
N GLN A 180 8.54 -4.33 13.33
CA GLN A 180 9.97 -4.54 13.10
C GLN A 180 10.24 -5.41 11.87
N ALA A 181 9.60 -6.58 11.76
CA ALA A 181 9.78 -7.49 10.63
C ALA A 181 9.31 -6.88 9.30
N PHE A 182 8.23 -6.10 9.32
CA PHE A 182 7.76 -5.33 8.17
C PHE A 182 8.81 -4.30 7.74
N SER A 183 9.31 -3.47 8.66
CA SER A 183 10.30 -2.43 8.35
C SER A 183 11.69 -2.97 8.01
N ALA A 184 12.00 -4.21 8.39
CA ALA A 184 13.31 -4.81 8.19
C ALA A 184 13.75 -4.83 6.71
N ARG A 185 12.81 -4.77 5.77
CA ARG A 185 13.07 -4.67 4.33
C ARG A 185 13.91 -3.44 3.92
N TRP A 186 13.90 -2.37 4.72
CA TRP A 186 14.64 -1.15 4.44
C TRP A 186 16.01 -1.10 5.11
N LEU A 187 16.32 -2.03 6.03
CA LEU A 187 17.64 -2.11 6.67
C LEU A 187 18.78 -2.03 5.63
N PRO A 188 18.73 -2.77 4.49
CA PRO A 188 19.76 -2.74 3.45
C PRO A 188 20.17 -1.37 2.92
N LEU A 189 19.29 -0.36 3.03
CA LEU A 189 19.53 0.99 2.51
C LEU A 189 20.58 1.77 3.31
N THR A 190 20.89 1.34 4.53
CA THR A 190 21.79 2.08 5.44
C THR A 190 23.26 1.63 5.38
N PHE A 191 23.63 0.73 4.46
CA PHE A 191 24.95 0.06 4.49
C PHE A 191 25.94 0.52 3.42
N GLN A 192 27.19 0.67 3.85
CA GLN A 192 28.34 0.92 2.97
C GLN A 192 29.25 -0.31 2.78
N SER A 193 29.22 -1.31 3.68
CA SER A 193 30.15 -2.46 3.70
C SER A 193 29.48 -3.84 3.52
N PRO A 194 30.10 -4.81 2.82
CA PRO A 194 29.57 -6.17 2.62
C PRO A 194 29.30 -6.97 3.90
N LEU A 195 30.15 -6.84 4.92
CA LEU A 195 29.98 -7.56 6.20
C LEU A 195 28.69 -7.14 6.92
N HIS A 196 28.36 -5.85 6.87
CA HIS A 196 27.12 -5.32 7.44
C HIS A 196 25.89 -5.85 6.68
N LYS A 197 25.99 -6.02 5.35
CA LYS A 197 24.89 -6.58 4.55
C LYS A 197 24.58 -8.03 4.94
N ALA A 198 25.59 -8.84 5.24
CA ALA A 198 25.40 -10.24 5.66
C ALA A 198 24.70 -10.33 7.03
N ALA A 199 25.23 -9.65 8.05
CA ALA A 199 24.65 -9.65 9.41
C ALA A 199 23.20 -9.16 9.45
N GLN A 200 22.82 -8.30 8.51
CA GLN A 200 21.48 -7.70 8.45
C GLN A 200 20.50 -8.58 7.69
N THR A 201 21.00 -9.39 6.75
CA THR A 201 20.20 -10.45 6.15
C THR A 201 19.80 -11.49 7.22
N GLU A 202 20.75 -11.88 8.08
CA GLU A 202 20.47 -12.76 9.22
C GLU A 202 19.44 -12.16 10.19
N LEU A 203 19.53 -10.85 10.45
CA LEU A 203 18.56 -10.14 11.29
C LEU A 203 17.15 -10.09 10.66
N ILE A 204 17.05 -9.83 9.35
CA ILE A 204 15.76 -9.83 8.63
C ILE A 204 15.12 -11.22 8.73
N GLU A 205 15.91 -12.27 8.55
CA GLU A 205 15.44 -13.65 8.68
C GLU A 205 15.01 -13.99 10.12
N SER A 206 15.77 -13.56 11.13
CA SER A 206 15.42 -13.81 12.53
C SER A 206 14.13 -13.11 12.92
N LEU A 207 13.95 -11.83 12.55
CA LEU A 207 12.72 -11.07 12.78
C LEU A 207 11.50 -11.74 12.13
N TRP A 208 11.66 -12.24 10.90
CA TRP A 208 10.59 -12.97 10.21
C TRP A 208 10.25 -14.29 10.93
N ARG A 209 11.26 -15.08 11.32
CA ARG A 209 11.08 -16.34 12.04
C ARG A 209 10.43 -16.13 13.40
N ASP A 210 10.83 -15.11 14.14
CA ASP A 210 10.33 -14.82 15.47
C ASP A 210 8.86 -14.41 15.44
N LEU A 211 8.48 -13.51 14.52
CA LEU A 211 7.09 -13.16 14.30
C LEU A 211 6.25 -14.37 13.89
N ARG A 212 6.78 -15.23 13.01
CA ARG A 212 6.08 -16.41 12.50
C ARG A 212 5.74 -17.43 13.59
N LYS A 213 6.62 -17.62 14.59
CA LYS A 213 6.41 -18.56 15.71
C LYS A 213 5.14 -18.25 16.51
N ASP A 214 4.74 -16.98 16.58
CA ASP A 214 3.62 -16.54 17.40
C ASP A 214 2.29 -16.37 16.64
N LEU A 215 2.26 -16.59 15.32
CA LEU A 215 1.06 -16.38 14.48
C LEU A 215 -0.15 -17.20 14.94
N ILE A 216 0.03 -18.46 15.33
CA ILE A 216 -1.08 -19.28 15.84
C ILE A 216 -1.68 -18.66 17.12
N LYS A 217 -0.83 -18.09 17.99
CA LYS A 217 -1.29 -17.42 19.22
C LYS A 217 -2.04 -16.14 18.88
N ILE A 218 -1.58 -15.39 17.88
CA ILE A 218 -2.21 -14.16 17.40
C ILE A 218 -3.59 -14.46 16.79
N ILE A 219 -3.69 -15.46 15.91
CA ILE A 219 -4.96 -15.91 15.28
C ILE A 219 -6.00 -16.29 16.35
N ASN A 220 -5.57 -16.96 17.42
CA ASN A 220 -6.45 -17.38 18.51
C ASN A 220 -6.81 -16.25 19.50
N ARG A 221 -6.39 -15.00 19.25
CA ARG A 221 -6.64 -13.84 20.12
C ARG A 221 -7.26 -12.68 19.34
N PRO A 222 -8.57 -12.74 19.02
CA PRO A 222 -9.23 -11.64 18.31
C PRO A 222 -9.16 -10.32 19.07
N CYS A 223 -8.46 -9.35 18.49
CA CYS A 223 -8.40 -7.93 18.89
C CYS A 223 -7.84 -7.12 17.70
N TYR A 224 -7.96 -5.80 17.73
CA TYR A 224 -7.54 -4.96 16.61
C TYR A 224 -6.01 -4.92 16.44
N ARG A 225 -5.25 -5.08 17.53
CA ARG A 225 -3.79 -5.28 17.43
C ARG A 225 -3.42 -6.61 16.78
N SER A 226 -4.13 -7.70 17.09
CA SER A 226 -3.93 -8.99 16.41
C SER A 226 -4.26 -8.89 14.92
N MET A 227 -5.37 -8.22 14.57
CA MET A 227 -5.72 -7.93 13.18
C MET A 227 -4.59 -7.20 12.46
N LEU A 228 -4.08 -6.11 13.02
CA LEU A 228 -2.99 -5.33 12.40
C LEU A 228 -1.70 -6.16 12.29
N CYS A 229 -1.34 -6.90 13.33
CA CYS A 229 -0.19 -7.79 13.34
C CYS A 229 -0.24 -8.81 12.17
N LEU A 230 -1.41 -9.43 11.96
CA LEU A 230 -1.63 -10.38 10.86
C LEU A 230 -1.58 -9.72 9.47
N PHE A 231 -2.13 -8.51 9.31
CA PHE A 231 -2.01 -7.76 8.06
C PHE A 231 -0.56 -7.37 7.76
N LEU A 232 0.17 -6.86 8.76
CA LEU A 232 1.58 -6.52 8.60
C LEU A 232 2.39 -7.76 8.22
N PHE A 233 2.20 -8.89 8.91
CA PHE A 233 2.85 -10.15 8.57
C PHE A 233 2.60 -10.55 7.11
N ALA A 234 1.35 -10.47 6.65
CA ALA A 234 1.00 -10.82 5.27
C ALA A 234 1.71 -9.95 4.21
N MET A 235 2.18 -8.76 4.58
CA MET A 235 2.97 -7.87 3.73
C MET A 235 4.49 -7.98 3.97
N VAL A 236 4.94 -8.76 4.94
CA VAL A 236 6.38 -9.02 5.13
C VAL A 236 6.87 -9.91 3.98
N PRO A 237 7.82 -9.45 3.16
CA PRO A 237 8.35 -10.28 2.10
C PRO A 237 9.10 -11.48 2.69
N ILE A 238 8.91 -12.66 2.10
CA ILE A 238 9.64 -13.86 2.52
C ILE A 238 11.14 -13.65 2.23
N PRO A 239 12.02 -13.75 3.24
CA PRO A 239 13.45 -13.59 3.05
C PRO A 239 14.06 -14.71 2.19
N VAL A 240 15.12 -14.42 1.45
CA VAL A 240 15.72 -15.41 0.51
C VAL A 240 16.40 -16.57 1.22
N GLY A 241 16.89 -16.41 2.45
CA GLY A 241 17.48 -17.52 3.22
C GLY A 241 16.47 -18.49 3.85
N ILE A 242 15.17 -18.26 3.67
CA ILE A 242 14.13 -19.21 4.10
C ILE A 242 14.01 -20.31 3.04
N SER A 243 14.11 -21.59 3.41
CA SER A 243 13.92 -22.69 2.46
C SER A 243 12.44 -22.86 2.06
N GLU A 244 12.16 -23.61 0.99
CA GLU A 244 10.77 -23.91 0.61
C GLU A 244 10.09 -24.79 1.67
N GLU A 245 10.81 -25.76 2.25
CA GLU A 245 10.26 -26.60 3.32
C GLU A 245 9.95 -25.80 4.59
N GLU A 246 10.82 -24.83 4.94
CA GLU A 246 10.55 -23.91 6.03
C GLU A 246 9.29 -23.09 5.72
N GLU A 247 9.13 -22.57 4.51
CA GLU A 247 7.95 -21.82 4.06
C GLU A 247 6.66 -22.65 4.12
N ASP A 248 6.69 -23.91 3.66
CA ASP A 248 5.54 -24.81 3.65
C ASP A 248 5.09 -25.25 5.06
N SER A 249 6.01 -25.24 6.04
CA SER A 249 5.75 -25.73 7.40
C SER A 249 4.90 -24.81 8.29
N GLY A 250 4.54 -23.61 7.83
CA GLY A 250 3.86 -22.60 8.65
C GLY A 250 2.66 -21.96 7.98
N ILE A 251 2.14 -20.89 8.60
CA ILE A 251 0.91 -20.26 8.12
C ILE A 251 1.19 -19.38 6.89
N PRO A 252 0.51 -19.61 5.75
CA PRO A 252 0.66 -18.77 4.57
C PRO A 252 0.11 -17.36 4.80
N ALA A 253 0.71 -16.35 4.18
CA ALA A 253 0.29 -14.94 4.28
C ALA A 253 -1.21 -14.72 4.00
N GLN A 254 -1.76 -15.43 2.99
CA GLN A 254 -3.18 -15.34 2.64
C GLN A 254 -4.12 -15.77 3.78
N PHE A 255 -3.73 -16.78 4.57
CA PHE A 255 -4.49 -17.19 5.75
C PHE A 255 -4.43 -16.16 6.87
N CYS A 256 -3.31 -15.43 7.01
CA CYS A 256 -3.23 -14.32 7.96
C CYS A 256 -4.20 -13.19 7.60
N ILE A 257 -4.33 -12.83 6.31
CA ILE A 257 -5.36 -11.89 5.83
C ILE A 257 -6.76 -12.44 6.15
N GLN A 258 -6.97 -13.73 5.84
CA GLN A 258 -8.10 -14.59 6.26
C GLN A 258 -8.58 -14.28 7.69
N ALA A 259 -7.71 -14.62 8.63
CA ALA A 259 -7.94 -14.52 10.06
C ALA A 259 -8.09 -13.07 10.53
N ALA A 260 -7.32 -12.12 9.98
CA ALA A 260 -7.42 -10.70 10.33
C ALA A 260 -8.80 -10.13 9.98
N LEU A 261 -9.31 -10.43 8.77
CA LEU A 261 -10.64 -9.99 8.34
C LEU A 261 -11.74 -10.63 9.18
N GLN A 262 -11.60 -11.92 9.53
CA GLN A 262 -12.51 -12.60 10.47
C GLN A 262 -12.50 -11.97 11.86
N HIS A 263 -11.33 -11.54 12.38
CA HIS A 263 -11.26 -10.81 13.64
C HIS A 263 -12.08 -9.53 13.59
N VAL A 264 -11.99 -8.76 12.50
CA VAL A 264 -12.82 -7.54 12.33
C VAL A 264 -14.31 -7.88 12.30
N GLN A 265 -14.72 -8.90 11.55
CA GLN A 265 -16.13 -9.31 11.52
C GLN A 265 -16.64 -9.71 12.91
N HIS A 266 -15.88 -10.55 13.61
CA HIS A 266 -16.21 -11.02 14.95
C HIS A 266 -16.27 -9.86 15.96
N LEU A 267 -15.27 -8.98 15.99
CA LEU A 267 -15.21 -7.85 16.93
C LEU A 267 -16.38 -6.88 16.73
N ARG A 268 -16.84 -6.70 15.50
CA ARG A 268 -18.02 -5.87 15.18
C ARG A 268 -19.34 -6.59 15.44
N ALA A 269 -19.41 -7.89 15.16
CA ALA A 269 -20.61 -8.71 15.39
C ALA A 269 -20.88 -8.93 16.89
N ARG A 270 -19.83 -9.11 17.70
CA ARG A 270 -19.92 -9.27 19.16
C ARG A 270 -20.61 -8.09 19.85
N GLN A 271 -20.56 -6.90 19.26
CA GLN A 271 -21.24 -5.72 19.79
C GLN A 271 -22.73 -5.66 19.42
N ARG A 272 -23.19 -6.45 18.45
CA ARG A 272 -24.51 -6.30 17.80
C ARG A 272 -25.35 -7.57 17.78
N SER A 273 -24.77 -8.74 18.09
CA SER A 273 -25.44 -10.03 17.94
C SER A 273 -24.95 -11.10 18.92
N LEU A 274 -25.83 -12.04 19.25
CA LEU A 274 -25.54 -13.24 20.03
C LEU A 274 -24.71 -14.19 19.17
N GLU A 275 -23.60 -14.68 19.71
CA GLU A 275 -22.75 -15.63 19.00
C GLU A 275 -22.89 -17.04 19.59
N PHE A 276 -23.10 -18.01 18.70
CA PHE A 276 -23.17 -19.42 19.02
C PHE A 276 -22.00 -20.13 18.35
N ASN A 277 -21.23 -20.89 19.11
CA ASN A 277 -20.37 -21.92 18.56
C ASN A 277 -20.63 -23.25 19.30
N GLY A 278 -20.20 -24.37 18.73
CA GLY A 278 -20.45 -25.71 19.30
C GLY A 278 -19.88 -25.93 20.71
N SER A 279 -19.13 -24.97 21.27
CA SER A 279 -18.53 -25.03 22.60
C SER A 279 -18.97 -23.93 23.57
N LYS A 280 -19.57 -22.82 23.09
CA LYS A 280 -19.90 -21.62 23.89
C LYS A 280 -21.06 -20.82 23.26
N VAL A 281 -21.89 -20.25 24.13
CA VAL A 281 -22.85 -19.19 23.78
C VAL A 281 -22.34 -17.90 24.42
N CYS A 282 -22.00 -16.91 23.59
CA CYS A 282 -21.63 -15.58 24.07
C CYS A 282 -22.90 -14.71 24.08
N PRO A 283 -23.39 -14.26 25.24
CA PRO A 283 -24.55 -13.38 25.30
C PRO A 283 -24.29 -12.08 24.54
N THR A 284 -25.34 -11.49 23.94
CA THR A 284 -25.31 -10.10 23.51
C THR A 284 -24.94 -9.25 24.71
N SER A 285 -23.86 -8.48 24.60
CA SER A 285 -23.58 -7.43 25.58
C SER A 285 -24.62 -6.32 25.36
N ASP A 286 -25.32 -5.87 26.41
CA ASP A 286 -26.23 -4.71 26.36
C ASP A 286 -25.48 -3.36 26.17
N ARG A 287 -24.34 -3.39 25.46
CA ARG A 287 -23.44 -2.26 25.19
C ARG A 287 -24.14 -1.12 24.46
N VAL A 288 -25.07 -1.46 23.57
CA VAL A 288 -25.85 -0.48 22.80
C VAL A 288 -26.69 0.42 23.74
N ALA A 289 -27.18 -0.11 24.87
CA ALA A 289 -27.98 0.65 25.83
C ALA A 289 -27.13 1.55 26.75
N ILE A 290 -25.90 1.15 27.07
CA ILE A 290 -24.95 1.96 27.86
C ILE A 290 -24.38 3.10 27.01
N MET A 291 -24.04 2.80 25.75
CA MET A 291 -23.51 3.79 24.80
C MET A 291 -24.51 4.90 24.47
N THR A 292 -25.82 4.63 24.49
CA THR A 292 -26.86 5.65 24.30
C THR A 292 -26.96 6.70 25.42
N SER A 293 -26.22 6.56 26.53
CA SER A 293 -26.26 7.53 27.65
C SER A 293 -25.13 8.58 27.62
N LEU A 294 -24.17 8.46 26.69
CA LEU A 294 -22.96 9.28 26.64
C LEU A 294 -22.66 9.75 25.20
N ASP A 295 -23.33 10.82 24.75
CA ASP A 295 -23.30 11.30 23.35
C ASP A 295 -21.90 11.49 22.74
N GLN A 296 -20.94 12.05 23.49
CA GLN A 296 -19.56 12.24 23.01
C GLN A 296 -18.76 10.93 22.94
N PHE A 297 -19.05 9.97 23.81
CA PHE A 297 -18.40 8.66 23.81
C PHE A 297 -18.86 7.82 22.62
N GLN A 298 -20.13 7.91 22.23
CA GLN A 298 -20.65 7.18 21.07
C GLN A 298 -20.03 7.65 19.74
N ILE A 299 -19.85 8.97 19.56
CA ILE A 299 -19.29 9.55 18.33
C ILE A 299 -17.82 9.13 18.14
N ASN A 300 -17.01 9.22 19.19
CA ASN A 300 -15.61 8.77 19.14
C ASN A 300 -15.50 7.25 18.90
N PHE A 301 -16.43 6.45 19.43
CA PHE A 301 -16.47 5.00 19.23
C PHE A 301 -16.74 4.63 17.79
N MET A 302 -17.84 5.16 17.27
CA MET A 302 -18.29 4.85 15.93
C MET A 302 -17.27 5.34 14.88
N SER A 303 -16.63 6.49 15.11
CA SER A 303 -15.56 6.97 14.22
C SER A 303 -14.33 6.06 14.23
N MET A 304 -13.83 5.65 15.40
CA MET A 304 -12.67 4.74 15.50
C MET A 304 -12.98 3.37 14.87
N GLU A 305 -14.11 2.75 15.21
CA GLU A 305 -14.53 1.47 14.62
C GLU A 305 -14.65 1.58 13.10
N SER A 306 -15.24 2.67 12.60
CA SER A 306 -15.44 2.88 11.17
C SER A 306 -14.14 3.08 10.41
N ILE A 307 -13.16 3.80 10.99
CA ILE A 307 -11.83 3.95 10.40
C ILE A 307 -11.09 2.61 10.35
N ILE A 308 -11.13 1.81 11.42
CA ILE A 308 -10.52 0.47 11.41
C ILE A 308 -11.23 -0.44 10.39
N TYR A 309 -12.56 -0.37 10.29
CA TYR A 309 -13.31 -1.11 9.29
C TYR A 309 -12.95 -0.68 7.86
N TRP A 310 -12.73 0.61 7.63
CA TRP A 310 -12.25 1.11 6.34
C TRP A 310 -10.84 0.61 6.00
N ALA A 311 -9.94 0.57 6.98
CA ALA A 311 -8.63 -0.07 6.83
C ALA A 311 -8.78 -1.55 6.42
N ALA A 312 -9.69 -2.27 7.09
CA ALA A 312 -9.95 -3.68 6.77
C ALA A 312 -10.55 -3.87 5.37
N ILE A 313 -11.48 -3.01 4.92
CA ILE A 313 -11.99 -3.00 3.54
C ILE A 313 -10.86 -2.76 2.54
N THR A 314 -9.91 -1.88 2.88
CA THR A 314 -8.73 -1.59 2.04
C THR A 314 -7.89 -2.85 1.83
N TYR A 315 -7.59 -3.58 2.90
CA TYR A 315 -6.87 -4.86 2.81
C TYR A 315 -7.67 -5.96 2.08
N ASP A 316 -8.97 -6.08 2.36
CA ASP A 316 -9.84 -7.07 1.71
C ASP A 316 -9.91 -6.84 0.20
N THR A 317 -10.05 -5.59 -0.22
CA THR A 317 -10.11 -5.21 -1.64
C THR A 317 -8.76 -5.42 -2.32
N SER A 318 -7.67 -4.98 -1.68
CA SER A 318 -6.30 -5.18 -2.20
C SER A 318 -5.99 -6.66 -2.39
N SER A 319 -6.28 -7.49 -1.39
CA SER A 319 -6.02 -8.94 -1.47
C SER A 319 -6.91 -9.64 -2.50
N SER A 320 -8.18 -9.27 -2.61
CA SER A 320 -9.09 -9.81 -3.63
C SER A 320 -8.61 -9.51 -5.05
N LEU A 321 -8.09 -8.29 -5.28
CA LEU A 321 -7.52 -7.90 -6.56
C LEU A 321 -6.22 -8.63 -6.86
N THR A 322 -5.30 -8.73 -5.90
CA THR A 322 -3.92 -9.19 -6.13
C THR A 322 -3.75 -10.71 -6.00
N PHE A 323 -4.42 -11.36 -5.05
CA PHE A 323 -4.34 -12.81 -4.82
C PHE A 323 -5.46 -13.60 -5.51
N ASN A 324 -6.29 -12.93 -6.32
CA ASN A 324 -7.43 -13.55 -7.02
C ASN A 324 -8.40 -14.28 -6.06
N THR A 325 -8.57 -13.74 -4.84
CA THR A 325 -9.49 -14.28 -3.82
C THR A 325 -10.84 -13.58 -3.88
N LYS A 326 -11.87 -14.20 -3.31
CA LYS A 326 -13.12 -13.49 -3.02
C LYS A 326 -12.92 -12.55 -1.83
N SER A 327 -13.61 -11.42 -1.88
CA SER A 327 -13.68 -10.44 -0.80
C SER A 327 -14.49 -11.02 0.36
N LEU A 328 -13.98 -10.90 1.59
CA LEU A 328 -14.62 -11.44 2.80
C LEU A 328 -15.54 -10.43 3.48
N LEU A 329 -15.14 -9.15 3.51
CA LEU A 329 -15.87 -8.07 4.18
C LEU A 329 -16.87 -7.35 3.29
N SER A 330 -16.68 -7.44 1.98
CA SER A 330 -17.48 -6.75 0.98
C SER A 330 -17.99 -7.72 -0.09
N SER A 331 -19.24 -7.55 -0.48
CA SER A 331 -19.93 -8.36 -1.47
C SER A 331 -19.21 -8.37 -2.81
N GLY A 332 -19.30 -9.50 -3.51
CA GLY A 332 -18.82 -9.67 -4.87
C GLY A 332 -19.79 -9.13 -5.92
N LEU A 333 -19.77 -9.77 -7.09
CA LEU A 333 -20.57 -9.46 -8.28
C LEU A 333 -22.02 -9.06 -8.01
N LEU A 334 -22.73 -9.77 -7.12
CA LEU A 334 -24.17 -9.64 -6.96
C LEU A 334 -24.62 -8.57 -5.95
N GLY A 335 -23.69 -7.90 -5.26
CA GLY A 335 -24.07 -7.01 -4.16
C GLY A 335 -23.22 -5.76 -3.96
N TRP A 336 -22.03 -5.68 -4.56
CA TRP A 336 -21.07 -4.63 -4.24
C TRP A 336 -21.61 -3.20 -4.45
N GLU A 337 -22.42 -2.95 -5.48
CA GLU A 337 -22.99 -1.62 -5.76
C GLU A 337 -24.00 -1.16 -4.70
N SER A 338 -24.65 -2.11 -4.05
CA SER A 338 -25.68 -1.84 -3.05
C SER A 338 -25.11 -1.59 -1.64
N GLU A 339 -23.83 -1.89 -1.41
CA GLU A 339 -23.22 -1.71 -0.10
C GLU A 339 -23.07 -0.23 0.25
N SER A 340 -23.29 0.09 1.53
CA SER A 340 -23.22 1.46 2.02
C SER A 340 -21.83 2.07 1.88
N SER A 341 -20.77 1.30 2.12
CA SER A 341 -19.38 1.74 1.98
C SER A 341 -19.10 2.31 0.58
N TRP A 342 -19.41 1.56 -0.48
CA TRP A 342 -19.14 1.97 -1.86
C TRP A 342 -20.07 3.07 -2.36
N ARG A 343 -21.32 3.11 -1.87
CA ARG A 343 -22.24 4.23 -2.13
C ARG A 343 -21.78 5.52 -1.45
N LEU A 344 -21.25 5.44 -0.24
CA LEU A 344 -20.69 6.59 0.46
C LEU A 344 -19.43 7.10 -0.27
N VAL A 345 -18.52 6.22 -0.71
CA VAL A 345 -17.37 6.64 -1.54
C VAL A 345 -17.84 7.42 -2.76
N LYS A 346 -18.87 6.95 -3.47
CA LYS A 346 -19.47 7.68 -4.59
C LYS A 346 -20.02 9.04 -4.19
N THR A 347 -20.76 9.09 -3.11
CA THR A 347 -21.32 10.36 -2.60
C THR A 347 -20.21 11.35 -2.24
N CYS A 348 -19.14 10.90 -1.57
CA CYS A 348 -17.99 11.73 -1.20
C CYS A 348 -17.26 12.26 -2.45
N THR A 349 -17.09 11.41 -3.47
CA THR A 349 -16.50 11.82 -4.75
C THR A 349 -17.37 12.84 -5.49
N ASP A 350 -18.69 12.68 -5.49
CA ASP A 350 -19.59 13.63 -6.12
C ASP A 350 -19.56 15.00 -5.40
N ILE A 351 -19.50 14.99 -4.06
CA ILE A 351 -19.30 16.20 -3.24
C ILE A 351 -17.96 16.87 -3.57
N PHE A 352 -16.87 16.10 -3.54
CA PHE A 352 -15.52 16.59 -3.86
C PHE A 352 -15.47 17.17 -5.27
N HIS A 353 -16.06 16.48 -6.24
CA HIS A 353 -16.12 16.92 -7.63
C HIS A 353 -16.75 18.32 -7.72
N ASN A 354 -17.91 18.52 -7.10
CA ASN A 354 -18.62 19.80 -7.14
C ASN A 354 -17.83 20.90 -6.40
N GLN A 355 -17.24 20.59 -5.25
CA GLN A 355 -16.47 21.56 -4.47
C GLN A 355 -15.19 22.03 -5.15
N THR A 356 -14.60 21.19 -6.01
CA THR A 356 -13.31 21.44 -6.67
C THR A 356 -13.45 21.78 -8.16
N GLU A 357 -14.64 22.19 -8.61
CA GLU A 357 -14.88 22.59 -10.00
C GLU A 357 -13.96 23.75 -10.42
N ASP A 358 -13.89 24.80 -9.60
CA ASP A 358 -13.04 25.95 -9.85
C ASP A 358 -11.56 25.59 -9.94
N TRP A 359 -11.10 24.68 -9.07
CA TRP A 359 -9.71 24.18 -9.06
C TRP A 359 -9.34 23.49 -10.36
N ARG A 360 -10.28 22.75 -10.97
CA ARG A 360 -10.06 22.06 -12.24
C ARG A 360 -10.10 23.01 -13.44
N LEU A 361 -10.88 24.09 -13.38
CA LEU A 361 -11.06 25.04 -14.48
C LEU A 361 -9.97 26.13 -14.50
N HIS A 362 -9.59 26.65 -13.34
CA HIS A 362 -8.72 27.81 -13.22
C HIS A 362 -7.36 27.49 -12.57
N GLY A 363 -7.15 26.23 -12.16
CA GLY A 363 -5.99 25.81 -11.39
C GLY A 363 -6.19 26.05 -9.90
N VAL A 364 -5.33 25.44 -9.09
CA VAL A 364 -5.38 25.56 -7.62
C VAL A 364 -3.98 25.86 -7.07
N MET A 365 -3.92 26.74 -6.08
CA MET A 365 -2.72 26.92 -5.28
C MET A 365 -2.55 25.71 -4.37
N ILE A 366 -1.49 24.94 -4.61
CA ILE A 366 -1.21 23.71 -3.87
C ILE A 366 -0.66 24.07 -2.48
N THR A 367 -1.53 24.07 -1.49
CA THR A 367 -1.19 24.06 -0.06
C THR A 367 -1.10 22.61 0.43
N GLU A 368 -0.40 22.36 1.54
CA GLU A 368 -0.34 21.03 2.17
C GLU A 368 -1.72 20.44 2.47
N GLU A 369 -2.65 21.24 3.00
CA GLU A 369 -4.01 20.80 3.30
C GLU A 369 -4.77 20.33 2.04
N ASN A 370 -4.86 21.19 1.02
CA ASN A 370 -5.50 20.83 -0.25
C ASN A 370 -4.82 19.65 -0.94
N ALA A 371 -3.47 19.55 -0.91
CA ALA A 371 -2.74 18.43 -1.48
C ALA A 371 -3.13 17.11 -0.80
N ASN A 372 -3.11 17.09 0.54
CA ASN A 372 -3.52 15.92 1.32
C ASN A 372 -5.00 15.58 1.10
N GLY A 373 -5.89 16.57 1.02
CA GLY A 373 -7.30 16.37 0.70
C GLY A 373 -7.51 15.74 -0.68
N ILE A 374 -6.81 16.21 -1.71
CA ILE A 374 -6.84 15.64 -3.06
C ILE A 374 -6.32 14.20 -3.05
N ILE A 375 -5.18 13.94 -2.40
CA ILE A 375 -4.56 12.61 -2.32
C ILE A 375 -5.47 11.61 -1.61
N ALA A 376 -6.03 12.00 -0.46
CA ALA A 376 -6.92 11.17 0.33
C ALA A 376 -8.23 10.85 -0.42
N ALA A 377 -8.89 11.86 -1.00
CA ALA A 377 -10.12 11.65 -1.77
C ALA A 377 -9.87 10.80 -3.03
N ALA A 378 -8.77 11.03 -3.73
CA ALA A 378 -8.36 10.21 -4.87
C ALA A 378 -8.04 8.77 -4.46
N SER A 379 -7.44 8.56 -3.28
CA SER A 379 -7.11 7.24 -2.75
C SER A 379 -8.36 6.40 -2.48
N ALA A 380 -9.42 7.01 -1.94
CA ALA A 380 -10.72 6.36 -1.72
C ALA A 380 -11.38 5.95 -3.04
N TRP A 381 -11.38 6.83 -4.04
CA TRP A 381 -11.91 6.48 -5.36
C TRP A 381 -11.07 5.41 -6.08
N LYS A 382 -9.74 5.51 -5.99
CA LYS A 382 -8.82 4.47 -6.47
C LYS A 382 -9.15 3.13 -5.84
N LEU A 383 -9.46 3.06 -4.54
CA LEU A 383 -9.88 1.83 -3.90
C LEU A 383 -11.23 1.31 -4.44
N ARG A 384 -12.17 2.19 -4.78
CA ARG A 384 -13.39 1.80 -5.48
C ARG A 384 -13.10 1.20 -6.87
N VAL A 385 -12.17 1.77 -7.64
CA VAL A 385 -11.73 1.20 -8.93
C VAL A 385 -11.12 -0.20 -8.71
N TRP A 386 -10.30 -0.37 -7.67
CA TRP A 386 -9.76 -1.68 -7.26
C TRP A 386 -10.87 -2.68 -6.93
N LYS A 387 -11.91 -2.25 -6.21
CA LYS A 387 -13.06 -3.11 -5.89
C LYS A 387 -13.76 -3.58 -7.16
N ILE A 388 -14.04 -2.68 -8.10
CA ILE A 388 -14.75 -3.03 -9.33
C ILE A 388 -13.90 -3.97 -10.20
N ALA A 389 -12.59 -3.71 -10.30
CA ALA A 389 -11.66 -4.62 -10.98
C ALA A 389 -11.62 -6.00 -10.32
N ALA A 390 -11.59 -6.09 -8.98
CA ALA A 390 -11.65 -7.37 -8.26
C ALA A 390 -12.97 -8.11 -8.52
N VAL A 391 -14.10 -7.40 -8.59
CA VAL A 391 -15.41 -7.98 -8.94
C VAL A 391 -15.44 -8.44 -10.40
N LEU A 392 -14.82 -7.70 -11.33
CA LEU A 392 -14.72 -8.14 -12.72
C LEU A 392 -13.87 -9.41 -12.83
N LYS A 393 -12.75 -9.48 -12.11
CA LYS A 393 -11.93 -10.69 -12.00
C LYS A 393 -12.72 -11.87 -11.44
N GLU A 394 -13.52 -11.65 -10.40
CA GLU A 394 -14.43 -12.66 -9.87
C GLU A 394 -15.41 -13.15 -10.94
N ALA A 395 -16.06 -12.22 -11.66
CA ALA A 395 -17.02 -12.53 -12.71
C ALA A 395 -16.41 -13.39 -13.84
N LEU A 396 -15.22 -13.00 -14.30
CA LEU A 396 -14.47 -13.70 -15.34
C LEU A 396 -14.00 -15.08 -14.89
N ARG A 397 -13.43 -15.18 -13.68
CA ARG A 397 -12.92 -16.44 -13.12
C ARG A 397 -14.03 -17.48 -12.92
N GLU A 398 -15.21 -17.04 -12.50
CA GLU A 398 -16.34 -17.93 -12.21
C GLU A 398 -17.22 -18.21 -13.42
N GLY A 399 -16.91 -17.62 -14.58
CA GLY A 399 -17.66 -17.84 -15.81
C GLY A 399 -19.10 -17.36 -15.73
N HIS A 400 -19.33 -16.20 -15.10
CA HIS A 400 -20.66 -15.58 -15.06
C HIS A 400 -21.14 -15.18 -16.47
N GLU A 401 -22.45 -15.05 -16.62
CA GLU A 401 -23.10 -14.72 -17.90
C GLU A 401 -22.62 -13.39 -18.48
N ASP A 402 -22.69 -13.26 -19.81
CA ASP A 402 -22.19 -12.10 -20.55
C ASP A 402 -22.80 -10.78 -20.07
N ASP A 403 -24.09 -10.76 -19.76
CA ASP A 403 -24.75 -9.57 -19.22
C ASP A 403 -24.15 -9.14 -17.87
N ALA A 404 -23.78 -10.09 -17.01
CA ALA A 404 -23.20 -9.78 -15.71
C ALA A 404 -21.76 -9.25 -15.84
N VAL A 405 -20.97 -9.88 -16.71
CA VAL A 405 -19.61 -9.40 -17.03
C VAL A 405 -19.67 -8.01 -17.65
N HIS A 406 -20.56 -7.78 -18.62
CA HIS A 406 -20.68 -6.49 -19.31
C HIS A 406 -21.15 -5.37 -18.39
N ARG A 407 -22.05 -5.64 -17.44
CA ARG A 407 -22.45 -4.66 -16.41
C ARG A 407 -21.26 -4.21 -15.57
N VAL A 408 -20.49 -5.15 -15.02
CA VAL A 408 -19.33 -4.78 -14.17
C VAL A 408 -18.24 -4.11 -14.98
N TYR A 409 -17.99 -4.57 -16.20
CA TYR A 409 -17.09 -3.90 -17.14
C TYR A 409 -17.49 -2.44 -17.36
N THR A 410 -18.78 -2.17 -17.61
CA THR A 410 -19.29 -0.82 -17.79
C THR A 410 -19.07 0.02 -16.53
N SER A 411 -19.39 -0.52 -15.34
CA SER A 411 -19.12 0.14 -14.06
C SER A 411 -17.61 0.44 -13.86
N ALA A 412 -16.72 -0.41 -14.36
CA ALA A 412 -15.27 -0.19 -14.29
C ALA A 412 -14.82 0.96 -15.19
N VAL A 413 -15.28 0.97 -16.45
CA VAL A 413 -15.00 2.04 -17.42
C VAL A 413 -15.52 3.38 -16.91
N ASP A 414 -16.74 3.42 -16.37
CA ASP A 414 -17.31 4.63 -15.79
C ASP A 414 -16.52 5.13 -14.58
N ALA A 415 -16.07 4.23 -13.71
CA ALA A 415 -15.25 4.59 -12.56
C ALA A 415 -13.86 5.13 -12.97
N ILE A 416 -13.25 4.55 -14.01
CA ILE A 416 -11.99 5.05 -14.60
C ILE A 416 -12.21 6.46 -15.16
N LYS A 417 -13.27 6.67 -15.94
CA LYS A 417 -13.63 7.98 -16.50
C LYS A 417 -13.85 9.02 -15.40
N GLN A 418 -14.59 8.68 -14.34
CA GLN A 418 -14.85 9.60 -13.24
C GLN A 418 -13.57 9.98 -12.47
N PHE A 419 -12.62 9.05 -12.32
CA PHE A 419 -11.30 9.38 -11.75
C PHE A 419 -10.54 10.39 -12.61
N ASN A 420 -10.52 10.15 -13.93
CA ASN A 420 -9.81 10.99 -14.90
C ASN A 420 -10.39 12.41 -15.00
N VAL A 421 -11.69 12.58 -14.80
CA VAL A 421 -12.34 13.90 -14.82
C VAL A 421 -12.20 14.62 -13.47
N THR A 422 -12.22 13.89 -12.36
CA THR A 422 -12.31 14.49 -11.01
C THR A 422 -10.94 14.71 -10.38
N TYR A 423 -10.06 13.71 -10.41
CA TYR A 423 -8.83 13.71 -9.62
C TYR A 423 -7.59 13.93 -10.46
N ARG A 424 -7.50 13.31 -11.65
CA ARG A 424 -6.30 13.39 -12.49
C ARG A 424 -5.83 14.82 -12.80
N PRO A 425 -6.69 15.82 -13.07
CA PRO A 425 -6.24 17.20 -13.30
C PRO A 425 -5.59 17.86 -12.08
N LEU A 426 -5.84 17.33 -10.88
CA LEU A 426 -5.41 17.88 -9.60
C LEU A 426 -4.28 17.07 -8.95
N LEU A 427 -3.99 15.86 -9.45
CA LEU A 427 -3.19 14.87 -8.76
C LEU A 427 -1.79 14.71 -9.38
N VAL A 428 -0.76 14.84 -8.55
CA VAL A 428 0.66 14.60 -8.92
C VAL A 428 1.30 13.52 -8.03
N ALA A 429 0.51 12.84 -7.18
CA ALA A 429 1.04 11.88 -6.22
C ALA A 429 1.42 10.56 -6.90
N TYR A 430 2.73 10.26 -6.89
CA TYR A 430 3.33 9.06 -7.49
C TYR A 430 2.62 7.77 -7.10
N GLU A 431 2.38 7.55 -5.80
CA GLU A 431 1.89 6.28 -5.30
C GLU A 431 0.42 6.03 -5.68
N VAL A 432 -0.45 7.04 -5.55
CA VAL A 432 -1.86 6.94 -5.94
C VAL A 432 -1.99 6.68 -7.44
N MET A 433 -1.18 7.37 -8.26
CA MET A 433 -1.17 7.18 -9.70
C MET A 433 -0.64 5.80 -10.09
N LEU A 434 0.44 5.33 -9.44
CA LEU A 434 0.97 3.99 -9.67
C LEU A 434 -0.08 2.92 -9.35
N HIS A 435 -0.69 2.98 -8.17
CA HIS A 435 -1.70 2.02 -7.73
C HIS A 435 -2.98 2.08 -8.58
N TYR A 436 -3.40 3.28 -9.01
CA TYR A 436 -4.55 3.44 -9.90
C TYR A 436 -4.33 2.74 -11.25
N HIS A 437 -3.20 3.02 -11.92
CA HIS A 437 -2.91 2.41 -13.22
C HIS A 437 -2.53 0.93 -13.11
N LEU A 438 -1.88 0.50 -12.01
CA LEU A 438 -1.63 -0.92 -11.74
C LEU A 438 -2.94 -1.73 -11.71
N CYS A 439 -3.99 -1.20 -11.08
CA CYS A 439 -5.30 -1.87 -11.07
C CYS A 439 -5.88 -2.02 -12.47
N ILE A 440 -5.77 -1.00 -13.32
CA ILE A 440 -6.20 -1.06 -14.72
C ILE A 440 -5.42 -2.15 -15.47
N LEU A 441 -4.10 -2.23 -15.29
CA LEU A 441 -3.29 -3.27 -15.92
C LEU A 441 -3.65 -4.68 -15.43
N ILE A 442 -3.86 -4.86 -14.12
CA ILE A 442 -4.32 -6.15 -13.55
C ILE A 442 -5.70 -6.55 -14.11
N MET A 443 -6.60 -5.58 -14.28
CA MET A 443 -7.93 -5.81 -14.84
C MET A 443 -7.85 -6.24 -16.31
N ILE A 444 -7.02 -5.58 -17.11
CA ILE A 444 -6.80 -5.90 -18.51
C ILE A 444 -6.17 -7.29 -18.66
N ASP A 445 -5.16 -7.61 -17.86
CA ASP A 445 -4.52 -8.92 -17.83
C ASP A 445 -5.54 -10.05 -17.53
N ALA A 446 -6.48 -9.79 -16.62
CA ALA A 446 -7.56 -10.73 -16.33
C ALA A 446 -8.54 -10.91 -17.51
N ILE A 447 -8.87 -9.84 -18.23
CA ILE A 447 -9.72 -9.89 -19.43
C ILE A 447 -9.01 -10.67 -20.55
N GLU A 448 -7.72 -10.40 -20.76
CA GLU A 448 -6.86 -11.09 -21.74
C GLU A 448 -6.76 -12.59 -21.40
N THR A 449 -6.51 -12.91 -20.13
CA THR A 449 -6.44 -14.30 -19.63
C THR A 449 -7.78 -15.02 -19.82
N ALA A 450 -8.90 -14.35 -19.60
CA ALA A 450 -10.25 -14.88 -19.84
C ALA A 450 -10.63 -14.90 -21.33
N ARG A 451 -9.77 -14.39 -22.23
CA ARG A 451 -9.98 -14.33 -23.69
C ARG A 451 -11.25 -13.57 -24.10
N ARG A 452 -11.62 -12.54 -23.34
CA ARG A 452 -12.81 -11.71 -23.58
C ARG A 452 -12.51 -10.54 -24.50
N THR A 453 -12.28 -10.86 -25.78
CA THR A 453 -11.92 -9.86 -26.81
C THR A 453 -13.01 -8.82 -27.03
N ASP A 454 -14.28 -9.20 -26.82
CA ASP A 454 -15.46 -8.35 -26.96
C ASP A 454 -15.44 -7.09 -26.08
N ILE A 455 -14.84 -7.17 -24.89
CA ILE A 455 -14.68 -6.02 -23.98
C ILE A 455 -13.24 -5.47 -23.95
N LEU A 456 -12.26 -6.28 -24.37
CA LEU A 456 -10.85 -5.86 -24.45
C LEU A 456 -10.64 -4.75 -25.48
N ASP A 457 -11.31 -4.83 -26.62
CA ASP A 457 -11.18 -3.85 -27.71
C ASP A 457 -11.57 -2.44 -27.26
N GLY A 458 -12.54 -2.32 -26.34
CA GLY A 458 -12.95 -1.06 -25.74
C GLY A 458 -11.92 -0.44 -24.79
N LEU A 459 -10.88 -1.17 -24.39
CA LEU A 459 -9.86 -0.72 -23.43
C LEU A 459 -8.50 -0.45 -24.07
N ILE A 460 -8.35 -0.51 -25.41
CA ILE A 460 -7.04 -0.33 -26.07
C ILE A 460 -6.37 0.99 -25.69
N ILE A 461 -7.12 2.11 -25.71
CA ILE A 461 -6.58 3.43 -25.36
C ILE A 461 -6.24 3.48 -23.87
N THR A 462 -7.14 2.99 -23.02
CA THR A 462 -6.95 2.92 -21.57
C THR A 462 -5.73 2.07 -21.19
N ARG A 463 -5.46 0.98 -21.92
CA ARG A 463 -4.28 0.14 -21.77
C ARG A 463 -3.01 0.91 -22.04
N SER A 464 -2.89 1.52 -23.22
CA SER A 464 -1.68 2.28 -23.59
C SER A 464 -1.44 3.46 -22.66
N GLU A 465 -2.50 4.12 -22.19
CA GLU A 465 -2.42 5.18 -21.18
C GLU A 465 -1.94 4.66 -19.82
N ALA A 466 -2.44 3.51 -19.38
CA ALA A 466 -2.01 2.89 -18.13
C ALA A 466 -0.56 2.42 -18.21
N GLU A 467 -0.16 1.73 -19.29
CA GLU A 467 1.23 1.31 -19.53
C GLU A 467 2.18 2.52 -19.53
N GLY A 468 1.85 3.58 -20.29
CA GLY A 468 2.65 4.80 -20.36
C GLY A 468 2.72 5.54 -19.02
N THR A 469 1.61 5.65 -18.30
CA THR A 469 1.60 6.36 -17.00
C THR A 469 2.31 5.56 -15.92
N THR A 470 2.14 4.23 -15.86
CA THR A 470 2.89 3.38 -14.94
C THR A 470 4.39 3.48 -15.21
N MET A 471 4.83 3.46 -16.48
CA MET A 471 6.25 3.68 -16.82
C MET A 471 6.74 5.04 -16.32
N ASN A 472 5.97 6.11 -16.53
CA ASN A 472 6.32 7.45 -16.04
C ASN A 472 6.38 7.51 -14.51
N CYS A 473 5.47 6.82 -13.79
CA CYS A 473 5.55 6.68 -12.33
C CYS A 473 6.87 6.02 -11.94
N LEU A 474 7.27 4.91 -12.58
CA LEU A 474 8.54 4.25 -12.27
C LEU A 474 9.74 5.18 -12.51
N VAL A 475 9.78 5.89 -13.63
CA VAL A 475 10.83 6.89 -13.92
C VAL A 475 10.85 7.99 -12.86
N PHE A 476 9.68 8.51 -12.48
CA PHE A 476 9.55 9.50 -11.41
C PHE A 476 10.09 8.96 -10.09
N GLY A 477 9.71 7.75 -9.70
CA GLY A 477 10.16 7.12 -8.45
C GLY A 477 11.66 6.77 -8.43
N LEU A 478 12.27 6.54 -9.61
CA LEU A 478 13.71 6.37 -9.77
C LEU A 478 14.49 7.69 -9.69
N GLY A 479 13.88 8.80 -10.13
CA GLY A 479 14.51 10.12 -10.21
C GLY A 479 14.33 10.97 -8.96
N ASN A 480 13.24 10.77 -8.21
CA ASN A 480 12.94 11.51 -6.99
C ASN A 480 13.41 10.74 -5.76
N HIS A 481 13.88 11.47 -4.76
CA HIS A 481 14.55 10.91 -3.60
C HIS A 481 13.85 11.32 -2.30
N PHE A 482 13.98 10.45 -1.30
CA PHE A 482 13.53 10.64 0.07
C PHE A 482 14.73 10.54 1.01
N ILE A 483 14.65 11.22 2.14
CA ILE A 483 15.71 11.27 3.14
C ILE A 483 15.29 10.35 4.29
N ILE A 484 16.07 9.31 4.55
CA ILE A 484 15.86 8.40 5.68
C ILE A 484 16.96 8.61 6.74
N PRO A 485 16.65 8.44 8.03
CA PRO A 485 17.68 8.47 9.07
C PRO A 485 18.70 7.35 8.84
N GLN A 486 19.99 7.64 9.00
CA GLN A 486 21.05 6.63 8.99
C GLN A 486 21.17 6.01 10.38
N ARG A 487 21.54 4.73 10.45
CA ARG A 487 21.76 4.03 11.72
C ARG A 487 22.91 4.71 12.50
N LYS A 488 22.63 5.12 13.74
CA LYS A 488 23.61 5.73 14.67
C LYS A 488 24.90 4.90 14.75
N GLY A 489 26.02 5.55 14.47
CA GLY A 489 27.34 5.16 14.94
C GLY A 489 27.95 6.36 15.65
N GLU A 490 27.80 6.44 16.98
CA GLU A 490 28.39 7.38 17.97
C GLU A 490 28.53 8.89 17.67
N THR A 491 28.27 9.44 16.47
CA THR A 491 28.40 10.87 16.16
C THR A 491 27.44 11.33 15.06
N GLU A 492 26.64 12.35 15.40
CA GLU A 492 25.70 13.17 14.60
C GLU A 492 24.60 12.45 13.78
N ASP A 493 23.45 13.14 13.66
CA ASP A 493 22.29 12.73 12.86
C ASP A 493 22.68 12.67 11.37
N THR A 494 23.14 11.50 10.97
CA THR A 494 23.47 11.20 9.58
C THR A 494 22.22 10.73 8.86
N PHE A 495 22.02 11.18 7.61
CA PHE A 495 20.86 10.84 6.80
C PHE A 495 21.31 10.24 5.46
N VAL A 496 20.53 9.30 4.92
CA VAL A 496 20.75 8.71 3.60
C VAL A 496 19.66 9.18 2.65
N THR A 497 20.06 9.64 1.46
CA THR A 497 19.14 9.98 0.37
C THR A 497 18.94 8.76 -0.52
N VAL A 498 17.70 8.30 -0.66
CA VAL A 498 17.34 7.08 -1.42
C VAL A 498 16.20 7.38 -2.41
N PRO A 499 16.14 6.73 -3.59
CA PRO A 499 15.02 6.90 -4.51
C PRO A 499 13.68 6.45 -3.89
N LEU A 500 12.55 7.04 -4.30
CA LEU A 500 11.21 6.68 -3.80
C LEU A 500 10.90 5.19 -3.98
N ILE A 501 11.32 4.59 -5.11
CA ILE A 501 11.14 3.15 -5.37
C ILE A 501 11.77 2.28 -4.28
N ALA A 502 12.89 2.70 -3.69
CA ALA A 502 13.60 1.91 -2.69
C ALA A 502 12.87 1.87 -1.33
N ILE A 503 12.00 2.86 -1.07
CA ILE A 503 11.22 2.96 0.15
C ILE A 503 9.74 2.65 -0.06
N ASP A 504 9.34 2.15 -1.23
CA ASP A 504 7.93 1.85 -1.50
C ASP A 504 7.36 0.87 -0.46
N PRO A 505 6.23 1.20 0.21
CA PRO A 505 5.65 0.35 1.25
C PRO A 505 5.07 -0.95 0.70
N TYR A 506 4.82 -1.04 -0.61
CA TYR A 506 4.24 -2.19 -1.29
C TYR A 506 5.16 -2.66 -2.44
N PRO A 507 6.36 -3.19 -2.14
CA PRO A 507 7.31 -3.62 -3.18
C PRO A 507 6.74 -4.68 -4.12
N HIS A 508 5.78 -5.49 -3.66
CA HIS A 508 5.08 -6.47 -4.48
C HIS A 508 4.14 -5.84 -5.52
N HIS A 509 3.55 -4.66 -5.25
CA HIS A 509 2.82 -3.88 -6.25
C HIS A 509 3.76 -3.36 -7.34
N VAL A 510 4.94 -2.87 -6.96
CA VAL A 510 5.96 -2.43 -7.93
C VAL A 510 6.44 -3.60 -8.79
N VAL A 511 6.68 -4.77 -8.20
CA VAL A 511 7.00 -6.00 -8.95
C VAL A 511 5.88 -6.33 -9.94
N ALA A 512 4.61 -6.32 -9.52
CA ALA A 512 3.48 -6.60 -10.40
C ALA A 512 3.39 -5.58 -11.56
N ALA A 513 3.59 -4.30 -11.28
CA ALA A 513 3.63 -3.24 -12.29
C ALA A 513 4.75 -3.49 -13.31
N VAL A 514 5.96 -3.81 -12.85
CA VAL A 514 7.08 -4.14 -13.73
C VAL A 514 6.76 -5.35 -14.61
N ARG A 515 6.13 -6.39 -14.07
CA ARG A 515 5.75 -7.59 -14.86
C ARG A 515 4.73 -7.29 -15.94
N LEU A 516 3.68 -6.56 -15.60
CA LEU A 516 2.63 -6.21 -16.55
C LEU A 516 3.16 -5.28 -17.66
N LEU A 517 4.02 -4.32 -17.30
CA LEU A 517 4.73 -3.50 -18.28
C LEU A 517 5.64 -4.32 -19.19
N TRP A 518 6.35 -5.30 -18.63
CA TRP A 518 7.22 -6.17 -19.41
C TRP A 518 6.43 -6.93 -20.48
N LEU A 519 5.28 -7.52 -20.11
CA LEU A 519 4.38 -8.18 -21.06
C LEU A 519 3.88 -7.23 -22.16
N GLY A 520 3.48 -6.00 -21.79
CA GLY A 520 3.03 -4.99 -22.75
C GLY A 520 4.13 -4.56 -23.72
N ILE A 521 5.36 -4.38 -23.23
CA ILE A 521 6.53 -4.00 -24.02
C ILE A 521 6.92 -5.12 -25.00
N ASP A 522 6.97 -6.37 -24.53
CA ASP A 522 7.31 -7.51 -25.38
C ASP A 522 6.26 -7.69 -26.48
N ARG A 523 4.96 -7.56 -26.16
CA ARG A 523 3.87 -7.54 -27.14
C ARG A 523 4.04 -6.44 -28.19
N ASP A 524 4.38 -5.23 -27.78
CA ASP A 524 4.53 -4.09 -28.70
C ASP A 524 5.78 -4.23 -29.58
N TYR A 525 6.82 -4.90 -29.09
CA TYR A 525 7.98 -5.29 -29.90
C TYR A 525 7.63 -6.39 -30.93
N GLU A 526 6.96 -7.46 -30.50
CA GLU A 526 6.52 -8.56 -31.38
C GLU A 526 5.59 -8.08 -32.50
N THR A 527 4.75 -7.07 -32.22
CA THR A 527 3.84 -6.47 -33.22
C THR A 527 4.50 -5.38 -34.07
N GLY A 528 5.80 -5.12 -33.89
CA GLY A 528 6.56 -4.14 -34.66
C GLY A 528 6.21 -2.67 -34.36
N LYS A 529 5.50 -2.40 -33.27
CA LYS A 529 5.18 -1.03 -32.82
C LYS A 529 6.36 -0.35 -32.13
N LEU A 530 7.36 -1.13 -31.73
CA LEU A 530 8.47 -0.70 -30.91
C LEU A 530 9.79 -1.21 -31.49
N ASP A 531 10.78 -0.31 -31.63
CA ASP A 531 12.10 -0.66 -32.15
C ASP A 531 13.02 -1.24 -31.05
N LEU A 532 14.08 -1.95 -31.45
CA LEU A 532 15.00 -2.61 -30.53
C LEU A 532 15.72 -1.65 -29.57
N SER A 533 16.01 -0.42 -29.99
CA SER A 533 16.66 0.57 -29.12
C SER A 533 15.71 1.03 -28.02
N THR A 534 14.46 1.33 -28.39
CA THR A 534 13.40 1.68 -27.45
C THR A 534 13.12 0.52 -26.49
N LEU A 535 13.13 -0.73 -26.97
CA LEU A 535 12.96 -1.92 -26.14
C LEU A 535 14.01 -2.00 -25.04
N LYS A 536 15.28 -1.91 -25.43
CA LYS A 536 16.41 -1.98 -24.51
C LYS A 536 16.36 -0.86 -23.46
N ASN A 537 15.95 0.34 -23.86
CA ASN A 537 15.79 1.45 -22.92
C ASN A 537 14.68 1.19 -21.89
N LEU A 538 13.49 0.78 -22.33
CA LEU A 538 12.37 0.51 -21.42
C LEU A 538 12.68 -0.67 -20.47
N GLN A 539 13.26 -1.77 -20.98
CA GLN A 539 13.68 -2.90 -20.15
C GLN A 539 14.78 -2.51 -19.15
N SER A 540 15.67 -1.58 -19.51
CA SER A 540 16.69 -1.05 -18.59
C SER A 540 16.04 -0.29 -17.41
N ILE A 541 15.01 0.51 -17.66
CA ILE A 541 14.24 1.20 -16.61
C ILE A 541 13.61 0.17 -15.66
N LEU A 542 12.91 -0.83 -16.21
CA LEU A 542 12.26 -1.89 -15.42
C LEU A 542 13.26 -2.66 -14.54
N ARG A 543 14.45 -2.96 -15.07
CA ARG A 543 15.53 -3.62 -14.31
C ARG A 543 16.05 -2.75 -13.16
N ARG A 544 16.32 -1.48 -13.45
CA ARG A 544 16.77 -0.52 -12.43
C ARG A 544 15.75 -0.38 -11.31
N THR A 545 14.45 -0.41 -11.64
CA THR A 545 13.38 -0.47 -10.65
C THR A 545 13.51 -1.72 -9.77
N LEU A 546 13.63 -2.92 -10.35
CA LEU A 546 13.77 -4.16 -9.59
C LEU A 546 15.05 -4.21 -8.74
N ASP A 547 16.14 -3.58 -9.18
CA ASP A 547 17.41 -3.52 -8.46
C ASP A 547 17.32 -2.70 -7.16
N LEU A 548 16.44 -1.70 -7.10
CA LEU A 548 16.26 -0.85 -5.93
C LEU A 548 15.24 -1.38 -4.93
N LEU A 549 14.38 -2.32 -5.34
CA LEU A 549 13.49 -3.00 -4.41
C LEU A 549 14.26 -3.88 -3.42
N PRO A 550 13.66 -4.27 -2.27
CA PRO A 550 14.35 -5.06 -1.24
C PRO A 550 14.89 -6.41 -1.76
N GLN A 551 16.20 -6.48 -2.02
CA GLN A 551 16.87 -7.66 -2.61
C GLN A 551 16.92 -8.88 -1.66
N THR A 552 16.53 -8.68 -0.41
CA THR A 552 16.34 -9.74 0.59
C THR A 552 15.02 -10.48 0.41
N SER A 553 14.10 -9.97 -0.41
CA SER A 553 12.83 -10.66 -0.75
C SER A 553 13.00 -11.70 -1.85
N LYS A 554 12.45 -12.90 -1.64
CA LYS A 554 12.33 -13.95 -2.68
C LYS A 554 11.60 -13.43 -3.92
N SER A 555 10.45 -12.78 -3.74
CA SER A 555 9.60 -12.31 -4.84
C SER A 555 10.32 -11.30 -5.75
N VAL A 556 11.07 -10.37 -5.15
CA VAL A 556 11.87 -9.37 -5.88
C VAL A 556 13.03 -10.05 -6.62
N ARG A 557 13.75 -10.96 -5.96
CA ARG A 557 14.85 -11.69 -6.58
C ARG A 557 14.38 -12.54 -7.76
N ASN A 558 13.29 -13.29 -7.58
CA ASN A 558 12.67 -14.06 -8.65
C ASN A 558 12.25 -13.16 -9.82
N ALA A 559 11.73 -11.96 -9.53
CA ALA A 559 11.39 -10.99 -10.57
C ALA A 559 12.59 -10.49 -11.36
N LYS A 560 13.67 -10.17 -10.64
CA LYS A 560 14.94 -9.75 -11.24
C LYS A 560 15.58 -10.85 -12.07
N ASP A 561 15.62 -12.09 -11.58
CA ASP A 561 16.23 -13.22 -12.30
C ASP A 561 15.47 -13.51 -13.59
N GLN A 562 14.13 -13.47 -13.57
CA GLN A 562 13.33 -13.62 -14.78
C GLN A 562 13.51 -12.45 -15.76
N ALA A 563 13.63 -11.22 -15.26
CA ALA A 563 13.96 -10.07 -16.09
C ALA A 563 15.35 -10.22 -16.75
N GLN A 564 16.33 -10.82 -16.06
CA GLN A 564 17.66 -11.11 -16.58
C GLN A 564 17.62 -12.16 -17.70
N LEU A 565 16.92 -13.27 -17.48
CA LEU A 565 16.75 -14.33 -18.47
C LEU A 565 16.10 -13.83 -19.76
N SER A 566 15.13 -12.93 -19.66
CA SER A 566 14.39 -12.42 -20.82
C SER A 566 15.28 -11.70 -21.84
N VAL A 567 16.31 -10.96 -21.41
CA VAL A 567 17.24 -10.28 -22.34
C VAL A 567 18.21 -11.23 -23.02
N LEU A 568 18.59 -12.33 -22.37
CA LEU A 568 19.42 -13.34 -23.03
C LEU A 568 18.69 -13.94 -24.25
N TYR A 569 17.36 -14.03 -24.19
CA TYR A 569 16.53 -14.42 -25.33
C TYR A 569 16.40 -13.31 -26.38
N THR A 570 16.35 -12.03 -25.98
CA THR A 570 16.28 -10.89 -26.92
C THR A 570 17.59 -10.66 -27.68
N ASP A 571 18.75 -10.92 -27.06
CA ASP A 571 20.07 -10.77 -27.68
C ASP A 571 20.51 -12.02 -28.49
N ASN A 572 19.82 -13.17 -28.34
CA ASN A 572 20.01 -14.38 -29.16
C ASN A 572 18.65 -14.89 -29.70
N PRO A 573 18.06 -14.22 -30.71
CA PRO A 573 16.92 -14.80 -31.40
C PRO A 573 17.36 -16.13 -32.02
N ARG A 574 16.63 -17.22 -31.76
CA ARG A 574 16.87 -18.51 -32.42
C ARG A 574 16.91 -18.29 -33.94
N PRO A 575 17.82 -18.94 -34.69
CA PRO A 575 17.71 -18.94 -36.14
C PRO A 575 16.36 -19.57 -36.50
N GLU A 576 15.55 -18.84 -37.26
CA GLU A 576 14.30 -19.32 -37.83
C GLU A 576 14.57 -20.67 -38.53
N LEU A 577 13.78 -21.68 -38.19
CA LEU A 577 13.75 -22.99 -38.84
C LEU A 577 12.67 -23.02 -39.92
#